data_AF-A0A1F9YUU9-F1
#
_entry.id   AF-A0A1F9YUU9-F1
#
_cell.length_a   1.000
_cell.length_b   1.000
_cell.length_c   1.000
_cell.angle_alpha   90.00
_cell.angle_beta   90.00
_cell.angle_gamma   90.00
#
_symmetry.space_group_name_H-M   'P 1'
#
loop_
_entity.id
_entity.type
_entity.pdbx_description
1 polymer ?
#
loop_
_entity_poly.entity_id
_entity_poly.type
_entity_poly.pdbx_seq_one_letter_code
_entity_poly.pdbx_strand_id
1 'polypeptide(L)'
;MGDESLPVFVFGCVSCGKTVAGTEKTCPRCGASFEDVKFECPFCGELVSPGQTKCEACGTEFASFSSDVSDTSLVELDGSDYIANEDAPEPSTPPEKESVEYECPNCGKPVGESDAQCPHCGARFS
;
A
#
# COMPACT_ATOMS: atom_id res chain seq x y z
N MET A 1 -24.04 -7.14 -27.58
CA MET A 1 -22.68 -7.67 -27.38
C MET A 1 -22.43 -7.58 -25.90
N GLY A 2 -22.45 -8.70 -25.19
CA GLY A 2 -22.35 -8.73 -23.74
C GLY A 2 -20.96 -8.24 -23.32
N ASP A 3 -20.94 -7.17 -22.53
CA ASP A 3 -19.78 -6.79 -21.75
C ASP A 3 -19.66 -7.86 -20.67
N GLU A 4 -18.90 -8.92 -20.96
CA GLU A 4 -18.60 -9.98 -20.01
C GLU A 4 -17.60 -9.39 -19.02
N SER A 5 -18.12 -8.60 -18.08
CA SER A 5 -17.36 -7.89 -17.06
C SER A 5 -16.77 -8.92 -16.12
N LEU A 6 -15.60 -9.45 -16.50
CA LEU A 6 -14.82 -10.33 -15.66
C LEU A 6 -14.52 -9.59 -14.35
N PRO A 7 -14.69 -10.25 -13.18
CA PRO A 7 -14.45 -9.62 -11.90
C PRO A 7 -13.00 -9.12 -11.85
N VAL A 8 -12.84 -7.81 -11.67
CA VAL A 8 -11.54 -7.16 -11.59
C VAL A 8 -10.97 -7.45 -10.21
N PHE A 9 -10.13 -8.49 -10.11
CA PHE A 9 -9.42 -8.82 -8.88
C PHE A 9 -8.28 -7.83 -8.64
N VAL A 10 -8.57 -6.78 -7.87
CA VAL A 10 -7.60 -5.77 -7.50
C VAL A 10 -6.59 -6.35 -6.51
N PHE A 11 -5.31 -6.43 -6.88
CA PHE A 11 -4.24 -6.91 -6.00
C PHE A 11 -2.98 -6.03 -6.03
N GLY A 12 -2.13 -6.14 -5.01
CA GLY A 12 -0.88 -5.39 -4.91
C GLY A 12 0.28 -6.07 -5.64
N CYS A 13 1.01 -5.34 -6.48
CA CYS A 13 2.25 -5.81 -7.08
C CYS A 13 3.31 -6.04 -5.99
N VAL A 14 3.78 -7.28 -5.82
CA VAL A 14 4.80 -7.63 -4.82
C VAL A 14 6.14 -6.93 -5.04
N SER A 15 6.45 -6.51 -6.26
CA SER A 15 7.74 -5.90 -6.60
C SER A 15 7.79 -4.39 -6.28
N CYS A 16 6.68 -3.67 -6.42
CA CYS A 16 6.65 -2.21 -6.24
C CYS A 16 5.57 -1.70 -5.28
N GLY A 17 4.78 -2.60 -4.70
CA GLY A 17 3.72 -2.29 -3.73
C GLY A 17 2.47 -1.63 -4.34
N LYS A 18 2.44 -1.38 -5.66
CA LYS A 18 1.31 -0.69 -6.28
C LYS A 18 0.16 -1.64 -6.60
N THR A 19 -1.05 -1.20 -6.30
CA THR A 19 -2.30 -1.82 -6.71
C THR A 19 -2.41 -1.91 -8.24
N VAL A 20 -2.79 -3.08 -8.74
CA VAL A 20 -3.06 -3.42 -10.14
C VAL A 20 -4.44 -4.05 -10.28
N ALA A 21 -5.03 -4.00 -11.48
CA ALA A 21 -6.37 -4.54 -11.76
C ALA A 21 -6.37 -6.08 -11.82
N GLY A 22 -5.19 -6.68 -11.99
CA GLY A 22 -4.99 -8.12 -11.95
C GLY A 22 -5.39 -8.86 -13.21
N THR A 23 -5.79 -8.12 -14.24
CA THR A 23 -6.06 -8.63 -15.59
C THR A 23 -4.81 -8.53 -16.47
N GLU A 24 -3.81 -7.74 -16.06
CA GLU A 24 -2.57 -7.54 -16.78
C GLU A 24 -1.59 -8.70 -16.54
N LYS A 25 -0.78 -9.05 -17.55
CA LYS A 25 0.32 -10.02 -17.40
C LYS A 25 1.57 -9.43 -16.74
N THR A 26 1.65 -8.11 -16.67
CA THR A 26 2.83 -7.39 -16.22
C THR A 26 2.39 -6.12 -15.52
N CYS A 27 3.09 -5.74 -14.46
CA CYS A 27 2.80 -4.51 -13.74
C CYS A 27 3.03 -3.29 -14.66
N PRO A 28 2.01 -2.45 -14.92
CA PRO A 28 2.16 -1.28 -15.80
C PRO A 28 3.08 -0.20 -15.21
N ARG A 29 3.48 -0.32 -13.95
CA ARG A 29 4.33 0.67 -13.27
C ARG A 29 5.80 0.27 -13.19
N CYS A 30 6.09 -0.98 -12.86
CA CYS A 30 7.48 -1.44 -12.66
C CYS A 30 7.94 -2.47 -13.68
N GLY A 31 7.04 -2.99 -14.52
CA GLY A 31 7.37 -4.02 -15.51
C GLY A 31 7.55 -5.43 -14.95
N ALA A 32 7.24 -5.67 -13.67
CA ALA A 32 7.30 -7.00 -13.08
C ALA A 32 6.28 -7.94 -13.74
N SER A 33 6.71 -9.13 -14.18
CA SER A 33 5.82 -10.14 -14.75
C SER A 33 5.00 -10.83 -13.66
N PHE A 34 3.72 -11.06 -13.95
CA PHE A 34 2.80 -11.81 -13.10
C PHE A 34 2.66 -13.27 -13.54
N GLU A 35 3.43 -13.72 -14.53
CA GLU A 35 3.39 -15.11 -14.98
C GLU A 35 3.92 -16.09 -13.92
N ASP A 36 4.84 -15.63 -13.06
CA ASP A 36 5.48 -16.45 -12.02
C ASP A 36 4.91 -16.22 -10.61
N VAL A 37 3.91 -15.35 -10.44
CA VAL A 37 3.31 -15.17 -9.12
C VAL A 37 2.44 -16.38 -8.77
N LYS A 38 2.55 -16.83 -7.52
CA LYS A 38 1.72 -17.91 -6.97
C LYS A 38 1.00 -17.39 -5.73
N PHE A 39 -0.21 -17.85 -5.53
CA PHE A 39 -1.05 -17.51 -4.38
C PHE A 39 -1.17 -18.73 -3.48
N GLU A 40 -1.32 -18.52 -2.18
CA GLU A 40 -1.61 -19.62 -1.26
C GLU A 40 -3.10 -19.94 -1.29
N CYS A 41 -3.45 -21.21 -1.43
CA CYS A 41 -4.82 -21.67 -1.30
C CYS A 41 -5.31 -21.43 0.13
N PRO A 42 -6.40 -20.68 0.37
CA PRO A 42 -6.84 -20.34 1.72
C PRO A 42 -7.36 -21.55 2.53
N PHE A 43 -7.56 -22.70 1.89
CA PHE A 43 -8.08 -23.91 2.53
C PHE A 43 -6.99 -24.91 2.93
N CYS A 44 -5.91 -25.00 2.14
CA CYS A 44 -4.86 -25.99 2.36
C CYS A 44 -3.43 -25.43 2.38
N GLY A 45 -3.24 -24.15 2.01
CA GLY A 45 -1.94 -23.48 1.94
C GLY A 45 -1.10 -23.82 0.70
N GLU A 46 -1.60 -24.66 -0.22
CA GLU A 46 -0.86 -25.01 -1.44
C GLU A 46 -0.72 -23.81 -2.39
N LEU A 47 0.43 -23.71 -3.08
CA LEU A 47 0.68 -22.64 -4.03
C LEU A 47 -0.08 -22.88 -5.35
N VAL A 48 -0.95 -21.95 -5.72
CA VAL A 48 -1.76 -21.98 -6.94
C VAL A 48 -1.42 -20.82 -7.87
N SER A 49 -1.48 -21.06 -9.18
CA SER A 49 -1.20 -20.04 -10.20
C SER A 49 -2.41 -19.12 -10.44
N PRO A 50 -2.19 -17.86 -10.86
CA PRO A 50 -3.25 -16.99 -11.35
C PRO A 50 -4.02 -17.68 -12.49
N GLY A 51 -5.35 -17.68 -12.40
CA GLY A 51 -6.24 -18.25 -13.43
C GLY A 51 -6.57 -19.75 -13.26
N GLN A 52 -6.02 -20.43 -12.26
CA GLN A 52 -6.51 -21.76 -11.86
C GLN A 52 -7.96 -21.63 -11.36
N THR A 53 -8.87 -22.48 -11.86
CA THR A 53 -10.27 -22.52 -11.42
C THR A 53 -10.48 -23.47 -10.24
N LYS A 54 -9.48 -24.30 -9.92
CA LYS A 54 -9.51 -25.32 -8.87
C LYS A 54 -8.13 -25.54 -8.28
N CYS A 55 -8.06 -25.81 -6.99
CA CYS A 55 -6.83 -26.28 -6.34
C CYS A 55 -6.58 -27.77 -6.65
N GLU A 56 -5.37 -28.11 -7.12
CA GLU A 56 -4.99 -29.50 -7.42
C GLU A 56 -4.73 -30.33 -6.16
N ALA A 57 -4.36 -29.70 -5.03
CA ALA A 57 -4.07 -30.40 -3.79
C ALA A 57 -5.33 -30.76 -2.97
N CYS A 58 -6.24 -29.81 -2.75
CA CYS A 58 -7.44 -30.03 -1.93
C CYS A 58 -8.74 -30.15 -2.74
N GLY A 59 -8.74 -29.78 -4.01
CA GLY A 59 -9.90 -29.87 -4.89
C GLY A 59 -10.89 -28.71 -4.80
N THR A 60 -10.62 -27.67 -4.00
CA THR A 60 -11.51 -26.49 -3.91
C THR A 60 -11.63 -25.76 -5.24
N GLU A 61 -12.86 -25.45 -5.66
CA GLU A 61 -13.15 -24.67 -6.87
C GLU A 61 -13.21 -23.18 -6.55
N PHE A 62 -12.33 -22.37 -7.15
CA PHE A 62 -12.25 -20.92 -6.91
C PHE A 62 -13.36 -20.13 -7.63
N ALA A 63 -13.87 -20.67 -8.74
CA ALA A 63 -14.89 -20.02 -9.56
C ALA A 63 -16.22 -19.83 -8.80
N SER A 64 -16.59 -20.76 -7.93
CA SER A 64 -17.86 -20.71 -7.18
C SER A 64 -17.94 -19.55 -6.21
N PHE A 65 -16.81 -19.04 -5.72
CA PHE A 65 -16.79 -17.91 -4.79
C PHE A 65 -16.78 -16.56 -5.52
N SER A 66 -16.39 -16.55 -6.80
CA SER A 66 -16.34 -15.34 -7.60
C SER A 66 -17.72 -14.78 -7.93
N SER A 67 -18.77 -15.61 -7.93
CA SER A 67 -20.15 -15.19 -8.17
C SER A 67 -20.83 -14.58 -6.95
N ASP A 68 -20.34 -14.86 -5.74
CA ASP A 68 -20.91 -14.33 -4.48
C ASP A 68 -20.25 -13.01 -4.05
N VAL A 69 -19.16 -12.59 -4.73
CA VAL A 69 -18.59 -11.24 -4.57
C VAL A 69 -19.53 -10.25 -5.26
N SER A 70 -20.58 -9.89 -4.54
CA SER A 70 -21.54 -8.88 -4.95
C SER A 70 -20.91 -7.48 -4.92
N ASP A 71 -21.44 -6.60 -5.77
CA ASP A 71 -21.15 -5.16 -5.96
C ASP A 71 -20.86 -4.37 -4.66
N THR A 72 -21.35 -4.85 -3.52
CA THR A 72 -21.05 -4.33 -2.17
C THR A 72 -19.58 -4.42 -1.74
N SER A 73 -18.76 -5.23 -2.41
CA SER A 73 -17.31 -5.34 -2.16
C SER A 73 -16.46 -4.49 -3.13
N LEU A 74 -17.09 -3.74 -4.03
CA LEU A 74 -16.40 -2.71 -4.81
C LEU A 74 -16.06 -1.56 -3.87
N VAL A 75 -14.84 -1.57 -3.35
CA VAL A 75 -14.26 -0.37 -2.77
C VAL A 75 -14.02 0.62 -3.90
N GLU A 76 -14.80 1.69 -3.94
CA GLU A 76 -14.43 2.88 -4.71
C GLU A 76 -13.06 3.32 -4.18
N LEU A 77 -12.02 3.15 -5.00
CA LEU A 77 -10.71 3.73 -4.75
C LEU A 77 -10.81 5.24 -5.00
N ASP A 78 -11.71 5.92 -4.29
CA ASP A 78 -11.75 7.37 -4.24
C ASP A 78 -10.61 7.83 -3.32
N GLY A 79 -9.40 7.74 -3.87
CA GLY A 79 -8.28 8.55 -3.41
C GLY A 79 -8.44 10.01 -3.81
N SER A 80 -9.65 10.56 -3.71
CA SER A 80 -9.94 11.99 -3.83
C SER A 80 -10.76 12.52 -2.66
N ASP A 81 -10.39 12.12 -1.44
CA ASP A 81 -10.39 13.05 -0.30
C ASP A 81 -9.29 14.13 -0.47
N TYR A 82 -9.20 14.75 -1.65
CA TYR A 82 -8.78 16.14 -1.75
C TYR A 82 -10.01 16.94 -1.34
N ILE A 83 -10.11 17.20 -0.04
CA ILE A 83 -10.99 18.22 0.50
C ILE A 83 -10.56 19.57 -0.12
N ALA A 84 -11.14 19.90 -1.27
CA ALA A 84 -11.23 21.27 -1.75
C ALA A 84 -12.28 21.98 -0.90
N ASN A 85 -11.89 22.41 0.30
CA ASN A 85 -12.59 23.51 0.95
C ASN A 85 -11.97 24.80 0.41
N GLU A 86 -12.60 25.33 -0.64
CA GLU A 86 -12.49 26.73 -1.03
C GLU A 86 -13.21 27.58 0.02
N ASP A 87 -12.51 27.99 1.07
CA ASP A 87 -12.79 29.23 1.80
C ASP A 87 -11.51 29.73 2.47
N ALA A 88 -10.95 30.81 1.93
CA ALA A 88 -9.71 31.44 2.38
C ALA A 88 -9.88 32.06 3.78
N PRO A 89 -8.80 32.11 4.58
CA PRO A 89 -8.06 33.37 4.59
C PRO A 89 -6.55 33.17 4.49
N GLU A 90 -5.88 34.12 3.86
CA GLU A 90 -4.42 34.18 3.78
C GLU A 90 -3.77 34.05 5.17
N PRO A 91 -2.92 33.04 5.44
CA PRO A 91 -2.00 33.12 6.55
C PRO A 91 -0.73 33.84 6.09
N SER A 92 -0.70 35.13 6.35
CA SER A 92 0.54 35.90 6.45
C SER A 92 1.39 35.34 7.60
N THR A 93 2.25 34.36 7.35
CA THR A 93 3.34 34.01 8.29
C THR A 93 4.57 33.52 7.51
N PRO A 94 5.76 34.13 7.68
CA PRO A 94 7.01 33.67 7.07
C PRO A 94 7.32 32.22 7.48
N PRO A 95 8.13 31.47 6.70
CA PRO A 95 8.45 30.08 7.04
C PRO A 95 9.25 30.06 8.35
N GLU A 96 8.57 29.74 9.45
CA GLU A 96 9.23 29.37 10.69
C GLU A 96 9.93 28.03 10.46
N LYS A 97 11.23 28.05 10.73
CA LYS A 97 12.18 26.97 10.52
C LYS A 97 11.63 25.66 11.09
N GLU A 98 11.46 24.69 10.20
CA GLU A 98 11.28 23.29 10.51
C GLU A 98 12.41 22.86 11.44
N SER A 99 12.12 22.77 12.73
CA SER A 99 13.11 22.40 13.75
C SER A 99 13.18 20.88 13.73
N VAL A 100 14.21 20.34 13.07
CA VAL A 100 14.42 18.89 12.99
C VAL A 100 14.94 18.42 14.34
N GLU A 101 14.14 17.64 15.07
CA GLU A 101 14.54 16.98 16.32
C GLU A 101 15.26 15.66 16.01
N TYR A 102 16.49 15.53 16.52
CA TYR A 102 17.32 14.32 16.42
C TYR A 102 17.37 13.62 17.78
N GLU A 103 17.62 12.31 17.83
CA GLU A 103 17.77 11.59 19.09
C GLU A 103 19.24 11.61 19.58
N CYS A 104 19.45 11.94 20.86
CA CYS A 104 20.78 11.90 21.46
C CYS A 104 21.30 10.45 21.55
N PRO A 105 22.48 10.12 20.98
CA PRO A 105 23.03 8.77 21.01
C PRO A 105 23.45 8.27 22.41
N ASN A 106 23.52 9.17 23.40
CA ASN A 106 23.91 8.81 24.76
C ASN A 106 22.69 8.46 25.64
N CYS A 107 21.57 9.16 25.48
CA CYS A 107 20.40 9.01 26.36
C CYS A 107 19.07 8.76 25.63
N GLY A 108 19.05 8.78 24.30
CA GLY A 108 17.86 8.51 23.48
C GLY A 108 16.78 9.59 23.55
N LYS A 109 17.09 10.79 24.06
CA LYS A 109 16.13 11.90 24.15
C LYS A 109 16.27 12.85 22.95
N PRO A 110 15.17 13.50 22.52
CA PRO A 110 15.21 14.46 21.42
C PRO A 110 16.14 15.64 21.76
N VAL A 111 16.87 16.13 20.77
CA VAL A 111 17.77 17.28 20.79
C VAL A 111 17.61 18.05 19.49
N GLY A 112 17.73 19.38 19.53
CA GLY A 112 17.66 20.21 18.33
C GLY A 112 18.95 20.14 17.51
N GLU A 113 18.86 20.38 16.21
CA GLU A 113 20.00 20.37 15.29
C GLU A 113 21.12 21.35 15.68
N SER A 114 20.76 22.46 16.33
CA SER A 114 21.67 23.53 16.73
C SER A 114 22.19 23.38 18.16
N ASP A 115 21.75 22.35 18.90
CA ASP A 115 22.25 22.09 20.24
C ASP A 115 23.67 21.52 20.16
N ALA A 116 24.66 22.26 20.67
CA ALA A 116 26.03 21.75 20.83
C ALA A 116 26.17 20.80 22.03
N GLN A 117 25.13 20.70 22.87
CA GLN A 117 25.10 19.85 24.06
C GLN A 117 23.67 19.41 24.37
N CYS A 118 23.48 18.12 24.66
CA CYS A 118 22.20 17.56 25.04
C CYS A 118 21.70 18.17 26.37
N PRO A 119 20.49 18.78 26.42
CA PRO A 119 19.92 19.32 27.65
C PRO A 119 19.49 18.23 28.64
N HIS A 120 19.39 16.97 28.20
CA HIS A 120 18.89 15.88 29.02
C HIS A 120 19.97 15.06 29.73
N CYS A 121 21.16 14.93 29.14
CA CYS A 121 22.27 14.17 29.74
C CYS A 121 23.62 14.91 29.76
N GLY A 122 23.70 16.10 29.15
CA GLY A 122 24.92 16.89 29.09
C GLY A 122 25.97 16.39 28.09
N ALA A 123 25.64 15.41 27.23
CA ALA A 123 26.54 14.96 26.17
C ALA A 123 26.82 16.10 25.18
N ARG A 124 28.09 16.33 24.83
CA ARG A 124 28.49 17.38 23.86
C ARG A 124 28.56 16.78 22.46
N PHE A 125 27.97 17.47 21.50
CA PHE A 125 28.02 17.11 20.08
C PHE A 125 29.10 18.00 19.43
N SER A 126 30.17 17.37 18.95
CA SER A 126 31.36 18.04 18.39
C SER A 126 31.44 17.86 16.89
#